data_AF-A0A7C2Z6I5-F1
#
_entry.id   AF-A0A7C2Z6I5-F1
#
_cell.length_a   1.000
_cell.length_b   1.000
_cell.length_c   1.000
_cell.angle_alpha   90.00
_cell.angle_beta   90.00
_cell.angle_gamma   90.00
#
_symmetry.space_group_name_H-M   'P 1'
#
loop_
_entity.id
_entity.type
_entity.pdbx_description
1 polymer ?
#
loop_
_entity_poly.entity_id
_entity_poly.type
_entity_poly.pdbx_seq_one_letter_code
_entity_poly.pdbx_strand_id
1 'polypeptide(L)'
;MALLERRGRFGGLGGLLERPRGLLSARLRALLLANKDLRWFALPLPDPPPPLRTGLSQIVEPLPEDSPRWWSEAETQRHVAMMSESHRRYVEQLARGSRFAYRTFYRRRRSAGQRAEVRRDEIAGCLRTAVGGSGKQFLIRAGGGQIRMRAMTPREYARLQGVPDHYPIDAPDTYALTAFGDAVCVPVIRWIAQHALNPLVAGATARPTTLFDDDGG
;
A
#
# COMPACT_ATOMS: atom_id res chain seq x y z
N MET A 1 -31.42 -0.81 -21.42
CA MET A 1 -32.44 0.06 -20.80
C MET A 1 -32.79 -0.43 -19.39
N ALA A 2 -31.80 -0.55 -18.49
CA ALA A 2 -32.01 -0.96 -17.09
C ALA A 2 -30.90 -0.42 -16.16
N LEU A 3 -30.41 0.80 -16.43
CA LEU A 3 -29.39 1.45 -15.59
C LEU A 3 -29.77 2.89 -15.17
N LEU A 4 -30.99 3.33 -15.47
CA LEU A 4 -31.46 4.71 -15.27
C LEU A 4 -32.54 4.86 -14.17
N GLU A 5 -32.85 3.81 -13.42
CA GLU A 5 -33.86 3.83 -12.35
C GLU A 5 -33.28 3.64 -10.93
N ARG A 6 -32.15 4.29 -10.65
CA ARG A 6 -31.73 4.60 -9.26
C ARG A 6 -31.42 6.08 -9.09
N ARG A 7 -32.24 6.95 -9.70
CA ARG A 7 -32.35 8.35 -9.26
C ARG A 7 -33.23 8.39 -8.02
N GLY A 8 -32.65 8.16 -6.84
CA GLY A 8 -33.36 8.32 -5.58
C GLY A 8 -32.56 7.87 -4.35
N ARG A 9 -32.33 8.82 -3.44
CA ARG A 9 -32.12 8.65 -1.98
C ARG A 9 -30.74 8.38 -1.39
N PHE A 10 -29.62 8.87 -1.96
CA PHE A 10 -28.37 8.96 -1.17
C PHE A 10 -27.58 10.27 -1.38
N GLY A 11 -28.29 11.37 -1.61
CA GLY A 11 -27.71 12.72 -1.64
C GLY A 11 -28.21 13.53 -0.45
N GLY A 12 -27.61 13.38 0.73
CA GLY A 12 -27.98 14.13 1.93
C GLY A 12 -27.48 13.50 3.24
N LEU A 13 -27.67 14.21 4.36
CA LEU A 13 -27.18 13.90 5.72
C LEU A 13 -27.60 12.48 6.20
N GLY A 14 -28.78 12.00 5.76
CA GLY A 14 -29.27 10.65 6.05
C GLY A 14 -28.31 9.55 5.62
N GLY A 15 -27.74 9.64 4.40
CA GLY A 15 -26.78 8.65 3.91
C GLY A 15 -25.42 8.69 4.61
N LEU A 16 -25.06 9.81 5.27
CA LEU A 16 -23.84 9.93 6.09
C LEU A 16 -24.04 9.36 7.50
N LEU A 17 -25.21 9.60 8.11
CA LEU A 17 -25.54 9.12 9.45
C LEU A 17 -25.94 7.64 9.50
N GLU A 18 -26.34 7.07 8.37
CA GLU A 18 -26.67 5.65 8.20
C GLU A 18 -25.45 4.76 7.93
N ARG A 19 -24.24 5.34 7.85
CA ARG A 19 -23.02 4.58 7.59
C ARG A 19 -22.71 3.59 8.74
N PRO A 20 -22.09 2.44 8.43
CA PRO A 20 -21.64 1.50 9.44
C PRO A 20 -20.75 2.19 10.49
N ARG A 21 -20.80 1.74 11.74
CA ARG A 21 -20.00 2.32 12.85
C ARG A 21 -18.49 2.39 12.55
N GLY A 22 -17.96 1.49 11.72
CA GLY A 22 -16.57 1.53 11.27
C GLY A 22 -16.21 2.72 10.36
N LEU A 23 -17.20 3.31 9.70
CA LEU A 23 -17.07 4.48 8.82
C LEU A 23 -17.71 5.75 9.42
N LEU A 24 -18.47 5.61 10.50
CA LEU A 24 -19.08 6.70 11.26
C LEU A 24 -18.77 6.53 12.76
N SER A 25 -17.59 6.99 13.17
CA SER A 25 -17.23 7.02 14.59
C SER A 25 -18.15 7.97 15.36
N ALA A 26 -18.31 7.75 16.67
CA ALA A 26 -19.09 8.64 17.54
C ALA A 26 -18.61 10.11 17.46
N ARG A 27 -17.30 10.31 17.31
CA ARG A 27 -16.69 11.62 17.12
C ARG A 27 -17.09 12.25 15.78
N LEU A 28 -17.03 11.51 14.68
CA LEU A 28 -17.46 12.02 13.37
C LEU A 28 -18.95 12.34 13.37
N ARG A 29 -19.78 11.49 13.99
CA ARG A 29 -21.21 11.75 14.17
C ARG A 29 -21.48 13.03 14.93
N ALA A 30 -20.79 13.25 16.06
CA ALA A 30 -20.91 14.48 16.83
C ALA A 30 -20.50 15.72 16.02
N LEU A 31 -19.42 15.62 15.24
CA LEU A 31 -18.98 16.71 14.35
C LEU A 31 -20.00 17.05 13.27
N LEU A 32 -20.59 16.04 12.61
CA LEU A 32 -21.65 16.24 11.63
C LEU A 32 -22.85 16.97 12.23
N LEU A 33 -23.25 16.58 13.45
CA LEU A 33 -24.40 17.16 14.14
C LEU A 33 -24.13 18.57 14.69
N ALA A 34 -22.88 18.89 15.01
CA ALA A 34 -22.48 20.19 15.54
C ALA A 34 -22.21 21.23 14.44
N ASN A 35 -21.84 20.80 13.22
CA ASN A 35 -21.45 21.68 12.12
C ASN A 35 -22.45 21.56 10.96
N LYS A 36 -23.71 21.86 11.27
CA LYS A 36 -24.84 21.75 10.34
C LYS A 36 -24.74 22.75 9.19
N ASP A 37 -24.19 23.92 9.48
CA ASP A 37 -23.91 25.01 8.55
C ASP A 37 -22.93 24.63 7.40
N LEU A 38 -22.18 23.54 7.51
CA LEU A 38 -21.27 23.09 6.45
C LEU A 38 -21.97 22.28 5.34
N ARG A 39 -21.41 22.35 4.13
CA ARG A 39 -21.83 21.54 2.98
C ARG A 39 -21.22 20.15 3.03
N TRP A 40 -21.84 19.25 3.78
CA TRP A 40 -21.46 17.83 3.77
C TRP A 40 -22.08 17.11 2.58
N PHE A 41 -21.31 16.23 1.96
CA PHE A 41 -21.80 15.36 0.90
C PHE A 41 -21.16 13.98 1.05
N ALA A 42 -21.90 12.96 0.63
CA ALA A 42 -21.37 11.62 0.44
C ALA A 42 -21.38 11.29 -1.04
N LEU A 43 -20.26 10.76 -1.53
CA LEU A 43 -20.21 10.17 -2.85
C LEU A 43 -20.62 8.70 -2.74
N PRO A 44 -21.60 8.24 -3.54
CA PRO A 44 -21.85 6.82 -3.69
C PRO A 44 -20.70 6.25 -4.53
N LEU A 45 -19.71 5.69 -3.84
CA LEU A 45 -18.58 5.03 -4.50
C LEU A 45 -18.87 3.53 -4.60
N PRO A 46 -18.50 2.88 -5.72
CA PRO A 46 -18.49 1.42 -5.77
C PRO A 46 -17.47 0.86 -4.77
N ASP A 47 -17.53 -0.44 -4.50
CA ASP A 47 -16.48 -1.09 -3.72
C ASP A 47 -15.16 -1.07 -4.52
N PRO A 48 -14.02 -0.77 -3.88
CA PRO A 48 -12.73 -0.87 -4.54
C PRO A 48 -12.40 -2.35 -4.83
N PRO A 49 -11.52 -2.62 -5.81
CA PRO A 49 -11.03 -3.96 -6.06
C PRO A 49 -10.43 -4.59 -4.79
N PRO A 50 -10.53 -5.93 -4.63
CA PRO A 50 -9.97 -6.61 -3.47
C PRO A 50 -8.44 -6.42 -3.40
N PRO A 51 -7.86 -6.37 -2.18
CA PRO A 51 -6.42 -6.19 -2.03
C PRO A 51 -5.66 -7.40 -2.56
N LEU A 52 -4.50 -7.13 -3.16
CA LEU A 52 -3.57 -8.18 -3.57
C LEU A 52 -3.00 -8.89 -2.33
N ARG A 53 -2.88 -10.22 -2.42
CA ARG A 53 -2.26 -11.07 -1.39
C ARG A 53 -0.98 -11.74 -1.88
N THR A 54 -0.70 -11.62 -3.18
CA THR A 54 0.42 -12.24 -3.90
C THR A 54 0.94 -11.28 -4.96
N GLY A 55 2.02 -11.68 -5.65
CA GLY A 55 2.56 -10.95 -6.79
C GLY A 55 3.89 -10.24 -6.53
N LEU A 56 4.49 -10.37 -5.35
CA LEU A 56 5.81 -9.78 -5.06
C LEU A 56 6.89 -10.19 -6.08
N SER A 57 6.86 -11.41 -6.62
CA SER A 57 7.80 -11.85 -7.66
C SER A 57 7.74 -11.01 -8.94
N GLN A 58 6.58 -10.42 -9.27
CA GLN A 58 6.39 -9.56 -10.45
C GLN A 58 6.90 -8.14 -10.20
N ILE A 59 6.99 -7.73 -8.93
CA ILE A 59 7.53 -6.44 -8.53
C ILE A 59 9.06 -6.46 -8.60
N VAL A 60 9.66 -7.58 -8.20
CA VAL A 60 11.11 -7.73 -8.05
C VAL A 60 11.84 -7.61 -9.39
N GLU A 61 12.93 -6.85 -9.42
CA GLU A 61 13.80 -6.76 -10.58
C GLU A 61 14.63 -8.04 -10.78
N PRO A 62 14.71 -8.55 -12.02
CA PRO A 62 15.63 -9.63 -12.37
C PRO A 62 17.06 -9.08 -12.41
N LEU A 63 17.74 -9.12 -11.27
CA LEU A 63 19.15 -8.72 -11.18
C LEU A 63 20.07 -9.90 -11.48
N PRO A 64 21.19 -9.70 -12.21
CA PRO A 64 22.25 -10.69 -12.34
C PRO A 64 22.77 -11.21 -11.00
N GLU A 65 23.29 -12.43 -10.98
CA GLU A 65 23.80 -13.08 -9.75
C GLU A 65 25.02 -12.37 -9.16
N ASP A 66 25.81 -11.70 -9.98
CA ASP A 66 27.00 -10.92 -9.62
C ASP A 66 26.70 -9.44 -9.34
N SER A 67 25.42 -9.04 -9.38
CA SER A 67 25.03 -7.65 -9.13
C SER A 67 25.53 -7.18 -7.75
N PRO A 68 26.17 -6.00 -7.66
CA PRO A 68 26.66 -5.46 -6.38
C PRO A 68 25.53 -5.08 -5.43
N ARG A 69 24.27 -5.12 -5.89
CA ARG A 69 23.08 -4.92 -5.05
C ARG A 69 22.82 -6.11 -4.15
N TRP A 70 23.24 -7.32 -4.53
CA TRP A 70 23.18 -8.47 -3.64
C TRP A 70 24.19 -8.31 -2.50
N TRP A 71 23.76 -8.56 -1.27
CA TRP A 71 24.68 -8.60 -0.15
C TRP A 71 25.64 -9.77 -0.26
N SER A 72 26.83 -9.59 0.32
CA SER A 72 27.78 -10.69 0.48
C SER A 72 27.16 -11.84 1.28
N GLU A 73 27.76 -13.03 1.13
CA GLU A 73 27.35 -14.19 1.91
C GLU A 73 27.44 -13.92 3.41
N ALA A 74 28.53 -13.29 3.88
CA ALA A 74 28.70 -12.91 5.27
C ALA A 74 27.58 -11.99 5.78
N GLU A 75 27.19 -10.98 5.00
CA GLU A 75 26.13 -10.05 5.42
C GLU A 75 24.74 -10.72 5.36
N THR A 76 24.53 -11.63 4.42
CA THR A 76 23.32 -12.47 4.36
C THR A 76 23.22 -13.36 5.59
N GLN A 77 24.27 -14.12 5.91
CA GLN A 77 24.34 -14.97 7.10
C GLN A 77 24.14 -14.17 8.38
N ARG A 78 24.74 -12.97 8.48
CA ARG A 78 24.54 -12.05 9.61
C ARG A 78 23.06 -11.72 9.82
N HIS A 79 22.33 -11.40 8.74
CA HIS A 79 20.90 -11.08 8.83
C HIS A 79 20.03 -12.31 9.12
N VAL A 80 20.37 -13.48 8.58
CA VAL A 80 19.69 -14.74 8.93
C VAL A 80 19.88 -15.05 10.41
N ALA A 81 21.07 -14.82 10.98
CA ALA A 81 21.33 -14.99 12.41
C ALA A 81 20.56 -13.99 13.30
N MET A 82 20.13 -12.83 12.76
CA MET A 82 19.26 -11.89 13.47
C MET A 82 17.78 -12.33 13.51
N MET A 83 17.39 -13.39 12.77
CA MET A 83 16.02 -13.87 12.77
C MET A 83 15.70 -14.65 14.04
N SER A 84 14.43 -14.64 14.46
CA SER A 84 13.95 -15.65 15.41
C SER A 84 14.01 -17.03 14.78
N GLU A 85 14.06 -18.09 15.59
CA GLU A 85 14.10 -19.46 15.08
C GLU A 85 12.92 -19.77 14.14
N SER A 86 11.73 -19.25 14.45
CA SER A 86 10.55 -19.41 13.59
C SER A 86 10.73 -18.79 12.20
N HIS A 87 11.31 -17.58 12.12
CA HIS A 87 11.60 -16.93 10.84
C HIS A 87 12.73 -17.62 10.08
N ARG A 88 13.79 -18.01 10.78
CA ARG A 88 14.93 -18.71 10.18
C ARG A 88 14.49 -20.04 9.54
N ARG A 89 13.76 -20.88 10.30
CA ARG A 89 13.23 -22.16 9.78
C ARG A 89 12.33 -21.96 8.57
N TYR A 90 11.52 -20.90 8.57
CA TYR A 90 10.67 -20.56 7.43
C TYR A 90 11.48 -20.20 6.17
N VAL A 91 12.50 -19.36 6.29
CA VAL A 91 13.37 -18.99 5.16
C VAL A 91 14.18 -20.19 4.65
N GLU A 92 14.71 -21.02 5.55
CA GLU A 92 15.41 -22.26 5.20
C GLU A 92 14.47 -23.23 4.46
N GLN A 93 13.20 -23.32 4.86
CA GLN A 93 12.22 -24.13 4.15
C GLN A 93 12.00 -23.61 2.72
N LEU A 94 11.89 -22.29 2.53
CA LEU A 94 11.80 -21.70 1.19
C LEU A 94 13.05 -22.01 0.35
N ALA A 95 14.25 -21.97 0.96
CA ALA A 95 15.51 -22.25 0.29
C ALA A 95 15.60 -23.68 -0.25
N ARG A 96 14.97 -24.67 0.42
CA ARG A 96 14.90 -26.07 -0.05
C ARG A 96 13.99 -26.25 -1.26
N GLY A 97 13.15 -25.28 -1.59
CA GLY A 97 12.29 -25.33 -2.78
C GLY A 97 13.10 -25.24 -4.07
N SER A 98 12.63 -25.90 -5.13
CA SER A 98 13.28 -25.85 -6.45
C SER A 98 13.07 -24.53 -7.20
N ARG A 99 12.06 -23.74 -6.81
CA ARG A 99 11.76 -22.43 -7.39
C ARG A 99 12.12 -21.31 -6.43
N PHE A 100 12.57 -20.17 -6.96
CA PHE A 100 12.81 -18.99 -6.16
C PHE A 100 11.50 -18.40 -5.62
N ALA A 101 11.46 -18.25 -4.30
CA ALA A 101 10.45 -17.50 -3.58
C ALA A 101 11.04 -16.16 -3.09
N TYR A 102 10.19 -15.14 -3.06
CA TYR A 102 10.56 -13.80 -2.62
C TYR A 102 9.76 -13.43 -1.38
N ARG A 103 10.42 -12.89 -0.35
CA ARG A 103 9.79 -12.36 0.85
C ARG A 103 10.41 -11.03 1.23
N THR A 104 9.59 -10.11 1.73
CA THR A 104 10.12 -8.89 2.34
C THR A 104 10.43 -9.13 3.80
N PHE A 105 11.36 -8.35 4.36
CA PHE A 105 11.66 -8.37 5.78
C PHE A 105 12.04 -6.98 6.28
N TYR A 106 11.94 -6.80 7.61
CA TYR A 106 12.31 -5.58 8.31
C TYR A 106 13.46 -5.80 9.26
N ARG A 107 14.33 -4.79 9.39
CA ARG A 107 15.26 -4.67 10.51
C ARG A 107 14.57 -3.90 11.63
N ARG A 108 14.36 -4.55 12.78
CA ARG A 108 13.69 -3.97 13.94
C ARG A 108 14.64 -3.92 15.13
N ARG A 109 14.61 -2.82 15.88
CA ARG A 109 15.19 -2.76 17.23
C ARG A 109 14.18 -3.37 18.20
N ARG A 110 14.63 -4.36 18.96
CA ARG A 110 13.92 -4.99 20.08
C ARG A 110 14.79 -4.82 21.34
N SER A 111 14.23 -5.15 22.51
CA SER A 111 14.95 -5.08 23.79
C SER A 111 16.26 -5.88 23.76
N ALA A 112 16.26 -7.06 23.15
CA ALA A 112 17.42 -7.93 22.98
C ALA A 112 18.33 -7.57 21.76
N GLY A 113 18.22 -6.35 21.22
CA GLY A 113 19.02 -5.87 20.09
C GLY A 113 18.29 -5.84 18.75
N GLN A 114 19.06 -5.82 17.65
CA GLN A 114 18.47 -5.83 16.30
C GLN A 114 17.96 -7.23 15.93
N ARG A 115 16.83 -7.26 15.23
CA ARG A 115 16.18 -8.48 14.72
C ARG A 115 15.75 -8.30 13.27
N ALA A 116 15.83 -9.39 12.51
CA ALA A 116 15.27 -9.49 11.16
C ALA A 116 13.90 -10.18 11.22
N GLU A 117 12.85 -9.48 10.81
CA GLU A 117 11.47 -9.96 10.86
C GLU A 117 10.92 -10.15 9.44
N VAL A 118 10.68 -11.41 9.07
CA VAL A 118 10.30 -11.82 7.72
C VAL A 118 8.78 -11.84 7.58
N ARG A 119 8.25 -11.24 6.51
CA ARG A 119 6.85 -11.41 6.13
C ARG A 119 6.64 -12.79 5.54
N ARG A 120 5.53 -13.45 5.88
CA ARG A 120 5.17 -14.77 5.36
C ARG A 120 4.29 -14.71 4.11
N ASP A 121 3.71 -13.54 3.84
CA ASP A 121 2.90 -13.26 2.66
C ASP A 121 3.76 -12.74 1.48
N GLU A 122 3.13 -12.62 0.32
CA GLU A 122 3.77 -12.21 -0.93
C GLU A 122 3.45 -10.77 -1.29
N ILE A 123 3.52 -9.90 -0.27
CA ILE A 123 3.35 -8.47 -0.41
C ILE A 123 4.50 -7.73 0.31
N ALA A 124 4.75 -6.50 -0.09
CA ALA A 124 5.52 -5.57 0.72
C ALA A 124 4.63 -4.99 1.83
N GLY A 125 5.19 -4.65 2.98
CA GLY A 125 4.46 -3.75 3.90
C GLY A 125 4.61 -2.30 3.46
N CYS A 126 3.91 -1.39 4.14
CA CYS A 126 3.84 0.02 3.77
C CYS A 126 5.23 0.62 3.54
N LEU A 127 5.40 1.27 2.39
CA LEU A 127 6.57 2.09 2.11
C LEU A 127 6.55 3.32 3.03
N ARG A 128 7.75 3.84 3.31
CA ARG A 128 7.97 5.00 4.18
C ARG A 128 9.16 5.79 3.66
N THR A 129 9.29 7.05 4.07
CA THR A 129 10.55 7.79 3.91
C THR A 129 11.74 6.95 4.37
N ALA A 130 12.80 6.92 3.57
CA ALA A 130 13.96 6.09 3.84
C ALA A 130 14.95 6.76 4.82
N VAL A 131 14.45 7.42 5.87
CA VAL A 131 15.28 8.03 6.93
C VAL A 131 15.69 6.93 7.92
N GLY A 132 16.64 6.08 7.52
CA GLY A 132 17.24 5.04 8.36
C GLY A 132 16.87 3.59 7.98
N GLY A 133 17.44 2.63 8.71
CA GLY A 133 17.37 1.20 8.37
C GLY A 133 16.00 0.54 8.58
N SER A 134 15.10 1.12 9.37
CA SER A 134 13.76 0.58 9.65
C SER A 134 12.68 1.07 8.67
N GLY A 135 12.97 2.10 7.87
CA GLY A 135 12.08 2.63 6.83
C GLY A 135 12.26 1.96 5.46
N LYS A 136 13.36 1.23 5.27
CA LYS A 136 13.66 0.51 4.02
C LYS A 136 12.99 -0.86 3.99
N GLN A 137 12.48 -1.24 2.82
CA GLN A 137 12.10 -2.62 2.53
C GLN A 137 13.33 -3.39 2.09
N PHE A 138 13.50 -4.57 2.68
CA PHE A 138 14.52 -5.52 2.27
C PHE A 138 13.87 -6.76 1.70
N LEU A 139 14.59 -7.43 0.80
CA LEU A 139 14.16 -8.57 0.04
C LEU A 139 15.01 -9.79 0.41
N ILE A 140 14.35 -10.93 0.59
CA ILE A 140 14.94 -12.26 0.56
C ILE A 140 14.52 -12.92 -0.74
N ARG A 141 15.48 -13.49 -1.47
CA ARG A 141 15.25 -14.49 -2.51
C ARG A 141 15.77 -15.84 -1.98
N ALA A 142 14.88 -16.82 -1.87
CA ALA A 142 15.22 -18.15 -1.35
C ALA A 142 14.73 -19.24 -2.32
N GLY A 143 15.60 -20.19 -2.65
CA GLY A 143 15.30 -21.34 -3.51
C GLY A 143 16.58 -21.95 -4.08
N GLY A 144 16.51 -23.18 -4.60
CA GLY A 144 17.66 -23.87 -5.18
C GLY A 144 18.80 -24.12 -4.17
N GLY A 145 18.47 -24.25 -2.88
CA GLY A 145 19.44 -24.36 -1.80
C GLY A 145 20.10 -23.04 -1.39
N GLN A 146 19.70 -21.92 -1.98
CA GLN A 146 20.34 -20.62 -1.76
C GLN A 146 19.40 -19.62 -1.07
N ILE A 147 20.01 -18.74 -0.26
CA ILE A 147 19.36 -17.56 0.31
C ILE A 147 20.20 -16.35 -0.10
N ARG A 148 19.57 -15.37 -0.75
CA ARG A 148 20.19 -14.07 -1.05
C ARG A 148 19.33 -12.95 -0.51
N MET A 149 19.99 -11.89 -0.05
CA MET A 149 19.33 -10.76 0.59
C MET A 149 19.84 -9.44 0.01
N ARG A 150 18.97 -8.44 -0.06
CA ARG A 150 19.32 -7.06 -0.44
C ARG A 150 18.27 -6.05 -0.02
N ALA A 151 18.58 -4.77 -0.14
CA ALA A 151 17.54 -3.73 -0.17
C ALA A 151 16.74 -3.80 -1.48
N MET A 152 15.47 -3.43 -1.43
CA MET A 152 14.70 -3.21 -2.67
C MET A 152 15.21 -1.95 -3.39
N THR A 153 15.13 -1.95 -4.71
CA THR A 153 15.62 -0.86 -5.58
C THR A 153 14.58 0.25 -5.71
N PRO A 154 14.98 1.44 -6.22
CA PRO A 154 14.03 2.48 -6.59
C PRO A 154 12.95 2.03 -7.57
N ARG A 155 13.29 1.22 -8.58
CA ARG A 155 12.33 0.68 -9.56
C ARG A 155 11.31 -0.23 -8.88
N GLU A 156 11.74 -1.09 -7.96
CA GLU A 156 10.82 -1.96 -7.22
C GLU A 156 9.88 -1.16 -6.30
N TYR A 157 10.38 -0.09 -5.67
CA TYR A 157 9.54 0.87 -4.93
C TYR A 157 8.51 1.54 -5.85
N ALA A 158 8.92 1.96 -7.04
CA ALA A 158 8.04 2.55 -8.03
C ALA A 158 6.94 1.54 -8.46
N ARG A 159 7.32 0.29 -8.75
CA ARG A 159 6.37 -0.79 -9.09
C ARG A 159 5.37 -1.08 -7.97
N LEU A 160 5.81 -1.06 -6.70
CA LEU A 160 4.91 -1.18 -5.54
C LEU A 160 3.88 -0.06 -5.46
N GLN A 161 4.26 1.14 -5.92
CA GLN A 161 3.33 2.28 -6.07
C GLN A 161 2.50 2.21 -7.36
N GLY A 162 2.68 1.19 -8.19
CA GLY A 162 2.01 1.01 -9.48
C GLY A 162 2.50 1.94 -10.60
N VAL A 163 3.72 2.45 -10.47
CA VAL A 163 4.39 3.25 -11.50
C VAL A 163 4.92 2.33 -12.60
N PRO A 164 4.69 2.64 -13.88
CA PRO A 164 5.14 1.80 -14.98
C PRO A 164 6.67 1.83 -15.16
N ASP A 165 7.21 0.77 -15.76
CA ASP A 165 8.67 0.59 -15.93
C ASP A 165 9.34 1.64 -16.80
N HIS A 166 8.60 2.26 -17.72
CA HIS A 166 9.12 3.34 -18.58
C HIS A 166 9.20 4.70 -17.87
N TYR A 167 8.65 4.86 -16.66
CA TYR A 167 8.75 6.11 -15.91
C TYR A 167 10.21 6.37 -15.53
N PRO A 168 10.83 7.51 -15.87
CA PRO A 168 12.24 7.76 -15.58
C PRO A 168 12.48 7.89 -14.07
N ILE A 169 13.54 7.25 -13.58
CA ILE A 169 14.01 7.41 -12.20
C ILE A 169 15.44 7.94 -12.26
N ASP A 170 15.56 9.26 -12.40
CA ASP A 170 16.83 9.97 -12.44
C ASP A 170 17.08 10.68 -11.10
N ALA A 171 17.36 9.87 -10.08
CA ALA A 171 17.70 10.35 -8.75
C ALA A 171 18.56 9.31 -8.01
N PRO A 172 19.42 9.72 -7.07
CA PRO A 172 20.13 8.78 -6.24
C PRO A 172 19.18 7.90 -5.44
N ASP A 173 19.56 6.63 -5.22
CA ASP A 173 18.71 5.60 -4.59
C ASP A 173 17.99 6.11 -3.33
N THR A 174 18.70 6.74 -2.40
CA THR A 174 18.11 7.22 -1.14
C THR A 174 16.99 8.26 -1.36
N TYR A 175 17.16 9.16 -2.33
CA TYR A 175 16.13 10.15 -2.67
C TYR A 175 14.95 9.49 -3.34
N ALA A 176 15.18 8.61 -4.32
CA ALA A 176 14.11 7.92 -5.03
C ALA A 176 13.27 7.03 -4.09
N LEU A 177 13.93 6.27 -3.20
CA LEU A 177 13.25 5.46 -2.18
C LEU A 177 12.41 6.31 -1.22
N THR A 178 12.89 7.51 -0.87
CA THR A 178 12.13 8.45 -0.02
C THR A 178 10.92 9.01 -0.76
N ALA A 179 11.11 9.46 -2.00
CA ALA A 179 10.05 10.01 -2.84
C ALA A 179 8.94 8.97 -3.08
N PHE A 180 9.30 7.74 -3.48
CA PHE A 180 8.32 6.66 -3.62
C PHE A 180 7.78 6.16 -2.27
N GLY A 181 8.51 6.37 -1.17
CA GLY A 181 8.04 6.07 0.18
C GLY A 181 6.86 6.95 0.61
N ASP A 182 6.86 8.22 0.19
CA ASP A 182 5.82 9.21 0.49
C ASP A 182 4.78 9.37 -0.63
N ALA A 183 5.03 8.76 -1.78
CA ALA A 183 4.10 8.78 -2.90
C ALA A 183 2.79 8.05 -2.59
N VAL A 184 1.76 8.41 -3.35
CA VAL A 184 0.46 7.74 -3.36
C VAL A 184 0.42 6.65 -4.41
N CYS A 185 -0.29 5.55 -4.14
CA CYS A 185 -0.41 4.44 -5.07
C CYS A 185 -1.19 4.87 -6.33
N VAL A 186 -0.57 4.74 -7.50
CA VAL A 186 -1.16 5.08 -8.81
C VAL A 186 -2.52 4.38 -9.04
N PRO A 187 -2.70 3.08 -8.74
CA PRO A 187 -3.98 2.42 -8.94
C PRO A 187 -5.09 2.98 -8.05
N VAL A 188 -4.76 3.42 -6.83
CA VAL A 188 -5.72 4.01 -5.88
C VAL A 188 -6.17 5.37 -6.39
N ILE A 189 -5.23 6.23 -6.79
CA ILE A 189 -5.58 7.56 -7.32
C ILE A 189 -6.37 7.43 -8.63
N ARG A 190 -6.02 6.48 -9.51
CA ARG A 190 -6.78 6.22 -10.73
C ARG A 190 -8.23 5.83 -10.43
N TRP A 191 -8.42 4.94 -9.46
CA TRP A 191 -9.76 4.51 -9.05
C TRP A 191 -10.57 5.68 -8.45
N ILE A 192 -9.95 6.47 -7.55
CA ILE A 192 -10.59 7.67 -6.97
C ILE A 192 -10.93 8.69 -8.07
N ALA A 193 -10.02 8.93 -9.01
CA ALA A 193 -10.26 9.85 -10.11
C ALA A 193 -11.45 9.39 -10.98
N GLN A 194 -11.48 8.12 -11.34
CA GLN A 194 -12.53 7.54 -12.18
C GLN A 194 -13.91 7.58 -11.51
N HIS A 195 -13.99 7.28 -10.21
CA HIS A 195 -15.26 7.08 -9.51
C HIS A 195 -15.72 8.26 -8.66
N ALA A 196 -14.83 9.19 -8.30
CA ALA A 196 -15.13 10.34 -7.47
C ALA A 196 -14.87 11.67 -8.21
N LEU A 197 -13.63 11.91 -8.64
CA LEU A 197 -13.20 13.24 -9.08
C LEU A 197 -13.75 13.61 -10.47
N ASN A 198 -13.61 12.72 -11.46
CA ASN A 198 -14.08 12.97 -12.82
C ASN A 198 -15.61 13.16 -12.86
N PRO A 199 -16.43 12.34 -12.17
CA PRO A 199 -17.88 12.57 -12.09
C PRO A 199 -18.25 13.90 -11.43
N LEU A 200 -17.52 14.33 -10.39
CA LEU A 200 -17.72 15.61 -9.73
C LEU A 200 -17.46 16.79 -10.69
N VAL A 201 -16.34 16.76 -11.40
CA VAL A 201 -15.95 17.83 -12.33
C VAL A 201 -16.90 17.89 -13.53
N ALA A 202 -17.37 16.74 -14.03
CA ALA A 202 -18.31 16.67 -15.14
C ALA A 202 -19.75 17.08 -14.75
N GLY A 203 -20.03 17.38 -13.48
CA GLY A 203 -21.37 17.67 -12.99
C GLY A 203 -22.33 16.47 -13.07
N ALA A 204 -21.80 15.25 -13.21
CA ALA A 204 -22.58 14.01 -13.35
C ALA A 204 -23.08 13.47 -12.00
N THR A 205 -22.49 13.93 -10.89
CA THR A 205 -22.95 13.65 -9.53
C THR A 205 -23.88 14.75 -9.03
N ALA A 206 -24.84 14.40 -8.18
CA ALA A 206 -25.72 15.38 -7.53
C ALA A 206 -24.90 16.54 -6.93
N ARG A 207 -25.37 17.78 -7.13
CA ARG A 207 -24.73 18.97 -6.56
C ARG A 207 -24.56 18.78 -5.05
N PRO A 208 -23.43 19.22 -4.45
CA PRO A 208 -23.26 19.22 -3.00
C PRO A 208 -24.46 19.94 -2.38
N THR A 209 -25.34 19.18 -1.73
CA THR A 209 -26.54 19.73 -1.10
C THR A 209 -26.11 20.25 0.27
N THR A 210 -26.23 21.56 0.47
CA THR A 210 -26.30 22.14 1.82
C THR A 210 -27.40 21.40 2.56
N LEU A 211 -27.10 20.86 3.74
CA LEU A 211 -27.94 19.86 4.40
C LEU A 211 -29.17 20.45 5.09
N PHE A 212 -29.31 21.77 5.02
CA PHE A 212 -30.34 22.59 5.68
C PHE A 212 -30.87 23.65 4.73
N ASP A 213 -30.65 23.51 3.41
CA ASP A 213 -31.44 24.30 2.48
C ASP A 213 -32.83 23.66 2.49
N ASP A 214 -33.71 24.27 3.28
CA ASP A 214 -35.11 23.93 3.41
C ASP A 214 -35.78 23.84 2.04
N ASP A 215 -36.59 22.79 1.87
CA ASP A 215 -37.74 22.82 0.99
C ASP A 215 -38.50 24.13 1.27
N GLY A 216 -38.65 24.98 0.25
CA GLY A 216 -39.27 26.29 0.42
C GLY A 216 -40.60 26.23 1.18
N GLY A 217 -40.71 27.10 2.20
CA GLY A 217 -41.89 27.32 3.02
C GLY A 217 -41.58 28.21 4.21
#